data_AF-A0A4Q3BBK7-F1
#
_entry.id   AF-A0A4Q3BBK7-F1
#
_cell.length_a   1.000
_cell.length_b   1.000
_cell.length_c   1.000
_cell.angle_alpha   90.00
_cell.angle_beta   90.00
_cell.angle_gamma   90.00
#
_symmetry.space_group_name_H-M   'P 1'
#
loop_
_entity.id
_entity.type
_entity.pdbx_description
1 polymer ?
#
loop_
_entity_poly.entity_id
_entity_poly.type
_entity_poly.pdbx_seq_one_letter_code
_entity_poly.pdbx_strand_id
1 'polypeptide(L)'
;MPKFLLFFFYCFISIAAQAQLTISGSVLDKGKINLVEHVRVVSTGGMFAMTDSMGRYNIMVKPQDSIYFVYNNKPTQKFAVNKIANTAQFDVSIHLFVNSKYSMLKEVVVYSKTYKQDSLENRQTYADVFEYKKPGLSTSITPGGAVGADVNELINMFRFKRNKRLKAFRNRLEAQEEERYINYRFNKIFVGRITGLKSPELDSFMVWFRPSYEFTAAADEIAFNQYILNASYQFKKWGFVDPAKKQDDL
;
A
#
# COMPACT_ATOMS: atom_id res chain seq x y z
N MET A 1 75.71 12.64 -4.06
CA MET A 1 74.88 13.74 -3.52
C MET A 1 73.59 14.08 -4.30
N PRO A 2 73.37 13.79 -5.60
CA PRO A 2 72.13 14.20 -6.27
C PRO A 2 70.90 13.36 -5.90
N LYS A 3 71.09 12.14 -5.39
CA LYS A 3 69.99 11.23 -4.98
C LYS A 3 69.26 11.69 -3.70
N PHE A 4 69.95 12.41 -2.80
CA PHE A 4 69.34 12.91 -1.56
C PHE A 4 68.47 14.16 -1.80
N LEU A 5 68.84 14.98 -2.80
CA LEU A 5 68.10 16.19 -3.17
C LEU A 5 66.78 15.85 -3.88
N LEU A 6 66.77 14.78 -4.68
CA LEU A 6 65.57 14.23 -5.33
C LEU A 6 64.55 13.67 -4.31
N PHE A 7 65.03 13.07 -3.21
CA PHE A 7 64.17 12.55 -2.14
C PHE A 7 63.52 13.68 -1.32
N PHE A 8 64.27 14.76 -1.06
CA PHE A 8 63.74 15.93 -0.36
C PHE A 8 62.70 16.70 -1.19
N PHE A 9 62.89 16.74 -2.51
CA PHE A 9 61.90 17.31 -3.44
C PHE A 9 60.60 16.48 -3.51
N TYR A 10 60.70 15.15 -3.45
CA TYR A 10 59.53 14.27 -3.44
C TYR A 10 58.72 14.38 -2.14
N CYS A 11 59.38 14.59 -1.00
CA CYS A 11 58.73 14.76 0.30
C CYS A 11 57.97 16.10 0.42
N PHE A 12 58.44 17.15 -0.24
CA PHE A 12 57.75 18.45 -0.27
C PHE A 12 56.47 18.44 -1.14
N ILE A 13 56.40 17.61 -2.18
CA ILE A 13 55.22 17.53 -3.06
C ILE A 13 54.05 16.83 -2.35
N SER A 14 54.31 15.89 -1.44
CA SER A 14 53.26 15.16 -0.71
C SER A 14 52.49 16.02 0.32
N ILE A 15 53.05 17.16 0.75
CA ILE A 15 52.43 18.03 1.78
C ILE A 15 51.41 19.02 1.16
N ALA A 16 51.40 19.19 -0.17
CA ALA A 16 50.51 20.13 -0.85
C ALA A 16 49.16 19.54 -1.30
N ALA A 17 48.85 18.28 -0.96
CA ALA A 17 47.55 17.69 -1.23
C ALA A 17 46.52 18.14 -0.18
N GLN A 18 46.00 19.37 -0.32
CA GLN A 18 44.80 19.78 0.42
C GLN A 18 43.61 18.97 -0.09
N ALA A 19 43.18 17.96 0.67
CA ALA A 19 42.04 17.13 0.32
C ALA A 19 40.77 18.01 0.19
N GLN A 20 40.24 18.09 -1.03
CA GLN A 20 38.94 18.68 -1.31
C GLN A 20 37.86 17.63 -1.01
N LEU A 21 36.80 18.04 -0.31
CA LEU A 21 35.67 17.19 0.04
C LEU A 21 34.44 17.68 -0.71
N THR A 22 33.62 16.74 -1.15
CA THR A 22 32.33 17.03 -1.78
C THR A 22 31.22 16.90 -0.75
N ILE A 23 30.38 17.93 -0.62
CA ILE A 23 29.16 17.91 0.18
C ILE A 23 27.95 17.92 -0.75
N SER A 24 27.07 16.94 -0.58
CA SER A 24 25.79 16.84 -1.28
C SER A 24 24.63 16.68 -0.31
N GLY A 25 23.46 17.13 -0.72
CA GLY A 25 22.23 17.02 0.05
C GLY A 25 21.09 17.77 -0.61
N SER A 26 20.01 17.96 0.14
CA SER A 26 18.81 18.67 -0.31
C SER A 26 18.47 19.83 0.61
N VAL A 27 17.87 20.89 0.06
CA VAL A 27 17.35 22.02 0.83
C VAL A 27 15.84 21.92 0.94
N LEU A 28 15.35 22.02 2.16
CA LEU A 28 13.95 21.89 2.53
C LEU A 28 13.39 23.20 3.09
N ASP A 29 12.08 23.38 2.96
CA ASP A 29 11.30 24.39 3.67
C ASP A 29 11.38 24.18 5.20
N LYS A 30 11.04 25.21 5.98
CA LYS A 30 10.78 25.14 7.43
C LYS A 30 9.89 23.95 7.82
N GLY A 31 8.89 23.64 7.00
CA GLY A 31 8.00 22.50 7.19
C GLY A 31 8.61 21.12 6.91
N LYS A 32 9.82 21.05 6.32
CA LYS A 32 10.49 19.81 5.87
C LYS A 32 9.70 18.96 4.86
N ILE A 33 8.66 19.53 4.26
CA ILE A 33 7.81 18.85 3.27
C ILE A 33 8.25 19.21 1.84
N ASN A 34 8.48 20.51 1.60
CA ASN A 34 8.80 21.02 0.27
C ASN A 34 10.31 21.14 0.09
N LEU A 35 10.79 20.75 -1.09
CA LEU A 35 12.15 20.99 -1.55
C LEU A 35 12.27 22.41 -2.10
N VAL A 36 13.42 23.04 -1.93
CA VAL A 36 13.64 24.44 -2.31
C VAL A 36 14.70 24.55 -3.40
N GLU A 37 14.25 24.91 -4.61
CA GLU A 37 15.11 25.21 -5.76
C GLU A 37 15.73 26.63 -5.67
N HIS A 38 16.77 26.87 -6.47
CA HIS A 38 17.45 28.17 -6.58
C HIS A 38 18.09 28.70 -5.28
N VAL A 39 18.39 27.83 -4.33
CA VAL A 39 19.14 28.17 -3.11
C VAL A 39 20.62 28.20 -3.46
N ARG A 40 21.29 29.30 -3.14
CA ARG A 40 22.74 29.41 -3.32
C ARG A 40 23.46 28.82 -2.12
N VAL A 41 24.25 27.78 -2.35
CA VAL A 41 25.14 27.18 -1.34
C VAL A 41 26.51 27.83 -1.49
N VAL A 42 27.04 28.42 -0.42
CA VAL A 42 28.29 29.20 -0.47
C VAL A 42 29.26 28.67 0.58
N SER A 43 30.49 28.41 0.16
CA SER A 43 31.62 28.12 1.03
C SER A 43 32.37 29.41 1.41
N THR A 44 32.90 29.47 2.63
CA THR A 44 33.86 30.51 3.04
C THR A 44 35.12 30.53 2.18
N GLY A 45 35.48 29.41 1.56
CA GLY A 45 36.60 29.30 0.62
C GLY A 45 36.33 29.88 -0.77
N GLY A 46 35.15 30.49 -1.01
CA GLY A 46 34.80 31.18 -2.25
C GLY A 46 34.08 30.32 -3.29
N MET A 47 33.97 29.01 -3.08
CA MET A 47 33.19 28.12 -3.94
C MET A 47 31.69 28.29 -3.69
N PHE A 48 30.88 28.13 -4.73
CA PHE A 48 29.42 28.15 -4.61
C PHE A 48 28.76 27.13 -5.54
N ALA A 49 27.55 26.72 -5.17
CA ALA A 49 26.66 25.88 -5.97
C ALA A 49 25.23 26.41 -5.85
N MET A 50 24.32 25.92 -6.69
CA MET A 50 22.89 26.24 -6.62
C MET A 50 22.08 24.96 -6.56
N THR A 51 20.95 24.97 -5.83
CA THR A 51 20.05 23.82 -5.83
C THR A 51 19.32 23.68 -7.15
N ASP A 52 19.15 22.44 -7.60
CA ASP A 52 18.37 22.09 -8.78
C ASP A 52 16.84 22.18 -8.54
N SER A 53 16.05 21.80 -9.54
CA SER A 53 14.57 21.73 -9.46
C SER A 53 14.04 20.75 -8.40
N MET A 54 14.87 19.82 -7.93
CA MET A 54 14.56 18.89 -6.84
C MET A 54 15.17 19.36 -5.51
N GLY A 55 15.63 20.61 -5.42
CA GLY A 55 16.25 21.17 -4.22
C GLY A 55 17.59 20.52 -3.85
N ARG A 56 18.20 19.73 -4.73
CA ARG A 56 19.47 19.04 -4.47
C ARG A 56 20.64 19.94 -4.83
N TYR A 57 21.72 19.85 -4.05
CA TYR A 57 22.96 20.56 -4.33
C TYR A 57 24.16 19.63 -4.19
N ASN A 58 25.25 20.04 -4.83
CA ASN A 58 26.55 19.41 -4.71
C ASN A 58 27.63 20.50 -4.77
N ILE A 59 28.48 20.59 -3.75
CA ILE A 59 29.53 21.61 -3.63
C ILE A 59 30.83 20.99 -3.15
N MET A 60 31.94 21.37 -3.79
CA MET A 60 33.28 21.03 -3.37
C MET A 60 33.79 22.08 -2.38
N VAL A 61 34.35 21.64 -1.25
CA VAL A 61 34.76 22.49 -0.13
C VAL A 61 36.03 21.96 0.52
N LYS A 62 36.74 22.80 1.26
CA LYS A 62 37.84 22.36 2.11
C LYS A 62 37.32 21.95 3.49
N PRO A 63 37.95 21.00 4.19
CA PRO A 63 37.54 20.58 5.54
C PRO A 63 37.54 21.71 6.59
N GLN A 64 38.33 22.77 6.34
CA GLN A 64 38.49 23.94 7.21
C GLN A 64 37.42 25.02 6.95
N ASP A 65 36.67 24.90 5.85
CA ASP A 65 35.66 25.88 5.48
C ASP A 65 34.36 25.70 6.26
N SER A 66 33.49 26.69 6.15
CA SER A 66 32.08 26.59 6.52
C SER A 66 31.19 26.85 5.31
N ILE A 67 30.08 26.15 5.23
CA ILE A 67 29.05 26.36 4.21
C ILE A 67 27.83 27.06 4.78
N TYR A 68 27.16 27.88 3.99
CA TYR A 68 25.89 28.49 4.33
C TYR A 68 25.00 28.61 3.10
N PHE A 69 23.70 28.72 3.34
CA PHE A 69 22.68 28.70 2.30
C PHE A 69 22.06 30.09 2.22
N VAL A 70 21.94 30.63 1.02
CA VAL A 70 21.35 31.94 0.76
C VAL A 70 20.18 31.76 -0.17
N TYR A 71 19.01 32.18 0.30
CA TYR A 71 17.79 32.18 -0.49
C TYR A 71 17.12 33.55 -0.37
N ASN A 72 16.80 34.19 -1.51
CA ASN A 72 16.23 35.55 -1.56
C ASN A 72 16.98 36.56 -0.67
N ASN A 73 18.31 36.59 -0.78
CA ASN A 73 19.21 37.45 0.01
C ASN A 73 19.17 37.24 1.54
N LYS A 74 18.59 36.13 2.01
CA LYS A 74 18.59 35.74 3.43
C LYS A 74 19.55 34.56 3.65
N PRO A 75 20.70 34.77 4.33
CA PRO A 75 21.62 33.69 4.65
C PRO A 75 21.14 32.88 5.86
N THR A 76 21.46 31.59 5.88
CA THR A 76 21.36 30.74 7.07
C THR A 76 22.57 30.93 7.99
N GLN A 77 22.54 30.27 9.15
CA GLN A 77 23.76 30.03 9.91
C GLN A 77 24.81 29.29 9.07
N LYS A 78 26.08 29.49 9.43
CA LYS A 78 27.22 28.77 8.84
C LYS A 78 27.37 27.40 9.49
N PHE A 79 27.58 26.38 8.68
CA PHE A 79 27.85 25.00 9.09
C PHE A 79 29.31 24.70 8.82
N ALA A 80 30.08 24.40 9.87
CA ALA A 80 31.48 24.02 9.71
C ALA A 80 31.57 22.64 9.06
N VAL A 81 32.34 22.51 7.99
CA VAL A 81 32.43 21.27 7.19
C VAL A 81 32.90 20.10 8.05
N ASN A 82 33.86 20.34 8.94
CA ASN A 82 34.38 19.33 9.87
C ASN A 82 33.38 18.78 10.90
N LYS A 83 32.22 19.44 11.10
CA LYS A 83 31.16 18.99 12.02
C LYS A 83 30.03 18.23 11.32
N ILE A 84 30.08 18.11 10.00
CA ILE A 84 29.05 17.41 9.22
C ILE A 84 29.35 15.90 9.25
N ALA A 85 28.48 15.14 9.91
CA ALA A 85 28.66 13.70 10.07
C ALA A 85 28.52 12.92 8.76
N ASN A 86 27.55 13.30 7.92
CA ASN A 86 27.31 12.67 6.62
C ASN A 86 27.38 13.73 5.52
N THR A 87 28.50 13.74 4.78
CA THR A 87 28.76 14.72 3.73
C THR A 87 28.03 14.40 2.43
N ALA A 88 27.62 13.14 2.22
CA ALA A 88 26.87 12.72 1.03
C ALA A 88 25.36 13.03 1.12
N GLN A 89 24.83 13.20 2.33
CA GLN A 89 23.42 13.45 2.59
C GLN A 89 23.25 14.51 3.70
N PHE A 90 23.74 15.72 3.42
CA PHE A 90 23.58 16.86 4.33
C PHE A 90 22.33 17.68 3.96
N ASP A 91 21.17 17.25 4.48
CA ASP A 91 19.89 17.93 4.22
C ASP A 91 19.68 19.11 5.19
N VAL A 92 19.32 20.29 4.66
CA VAL A 92 19.17 21.53 5.45
C VAL A 92 17.79 22.14 5.26
N SER A 93 17.10 22.46 6.36
CA SER A 93 15.85 23.22 6.32
C SER A 93 16.08 24.73 6.47
N ILE A 94 15.62 25.54 5.52
CA ILE A 94 15.63 27.01 5.63
C ILE A 94 14.38 27.51 6.37
N HIS A 95 14.49 28.64 7.08
CA HIS A 95 13.38 29.18 7.89
C HIS A 95 12.37 29.99 7.05
N LEU A 96 11.87 29.42 5.95
CA LEU A 96 10.91 30.05 5.04
C LEU A 96 9.91 29.01 4.55
N PHE A 97 8.65 29.41 4.45
CA PHE A 97 7.62 28.63 3.79
C PHE A 97 7.69 28.88 2.28
N VAL A 98 7.90 27.81 1.51
CA VAL A 98 7.94 27.81 0.05
C VAL A 98 6.67 27.13 -0.44
N ASN A 99 5.88 27.88 -1.19
CA ASN A 99 4.69 27.34 -1.84
C ASN A 99 5.15 26.48 -3.03
N SER A 100 5.42 25.20 -2.78
CA SER A 100 5.66 24.23 -3.84
C SER A 100 4.42 24.10 -4.71
N LYS A 101 4.59 24.09 -6.04
CA LYS A 101 3.53 23.75 -7.00
C LYS A 101 3.03 22.31 -6.80
N TYR A 102 3.84 21.46 -6.16
CA TYR A 102 3.55 20.06 -5.90
C TYR A 102 3.22 19.87 -4.42
N SER A 103 2.01 19.40 -4.13
CA SER A 103 1.56 19.00 -2.80
C SER A 103 1.67 17.48 -2.66
N MET A 104 2.29 16.99 -1.59
CA MET A 104 2.25 15.55 -1.31
C MET A 104 0.82 15.13 -0.98
N LEU A 105 0.34 14.05 -1.60
CA LEU A 105 -0.95 13.46 -1.23
C LEU A 105 -0.90 13.02 0.23
N LYS A 106 -2.02 13.18 0.94
CA LYS A 106 -2.14 12.69 2.31
C LYS A 106 -1.99 11.18 2.31
N GLU A 107 -1.24 10.66 3.29
CA GLU A 107 -1.16 9.23 3.54
C GLU A 107 -2.55 8.68 3.84
N VAL A 108 -2.94 7.62 3.12
CA VAL A 108 -4.19 6.89 3.36
C VAL A 108 -3.81 5.56 4.00
N VAL A 109 -4.07 5.42 5.29
CA VAL A 109 -3.87 4.17 6.01
C VAL A 109 -5.12 3.32 5.85
N VAL A 110 -4.96 2.11 5.29
CA VAL A 110 -6.05 1.14 5.12
C VAL A 110 -5.95 0.09 6.21
N TYR A 111 -7.02 -0.07 6.99
CA TYR A 111 -7.14 -1.14 7.98
C TYR A 111 -7.88 -2.34 7.38
N SER A 112 -7.40 -3.56 7.65
CA SER A 112 -8.11 -4.78 7.28
C SER A 112 -9.30 -5.02 8.22
N LYS A 113 -10.50 -5.09 7.66
CA LYS A 113 -11.72 -5.47 8.40
C LYS A 113 -11.75 -6.99 8.61
N THR A 114 -12.29 -7.44 9.74
CA THR A 114 -12.58 -8.87 9.93
C THR A 114 -13.70 -9.31 9.00
N TYR A 115 -13.69 -10.57 8.52
CA TYR A 115 -14.76 -11.14 7.68
C TYR A 115 -16.16 -10.84 8.21
N LYS A 116 -16.39 -11.00 9.52
CA LYS A 116 -17.69 -10.74 10.17
C LYS A 116 -18.14 -9.29 10.02
N GLN A 117 -17.22 -8.33 10.14
CA GLN A 117 -17.52 -6.92 10.01
C GLN A 117 -17.83 -6.56 8.55
N ASP A 118 -17.05 -7.09 7.60
CA ASP A 118 -17.25 -6.89 6.17
C ASP A 118 -18.59 -7.47 5.69
N SER A 119 -18.95 -8.69 6.13
CA SER A 119 -20.25 -9.32 5.85
C SER A 119 -21.41 -8.49 6.42
N LEU A 120 -21.31 -8.04 7.68
CA LEU A 120 -22.36 -7.23 8.30
C LEU A 120 -22.55 -5.89 7.58
N GLU A 121 -21.46 -5.21 7.23
CA GLU A 121 -21.50 -3.96 6.49
C GLU A 121 -22.07 -4.14 5.08
N ASN A 122 -21.76 -5.25 4.41
CA ASN A 122 -22.34 -5.60 3.11
C ASN A 122 -23.86 -5.82 3.22
N ARG A 123 -24.31 -6.54 4.25
CA ARG A 123 -25.75 -6.74 4.54
C ARG A 123 -26.47 -5.43 4.85
N GLN A 124 -25.83 -4.51 5.57
CA GLN A 124 -26.39 -3.19 5.86
C GLN A 124 -26.43 -2.27 4.62
N THR A 125 -25.35 -2.25 3.84
CA THR A 125 -25.22 -1.42 2.64
C THR A 125 -26.25 -1.79 1.57
N TYR A 126 -26.51 -3.08 1.42
CA TYR A 126 -27.48 -3.62 0.44
C TYR A 126 -28.75 -4.17 1.11
N ALA A 127 -29.14 -3.61 2.26
CA ALA A 127 -30.32 -4.06 3.00
C ALA A 127 -31.58 -4.05 2.14
N ASP A 128 -31.74 -3.03 1.28
CA ASP A 128 -32.84 -2.91 0.33
C ASP A 128 -32.93 -4.08 -0.68
N VAL A 129 -31.77 -4.64 -1.06
CA VAL A 129 -31.68 -5.79 -1.99
C VAL A 129 -31.89 -7.11 -1.26
N PHE A 130 -31.33 -7.26 -0.07
CA PHE A 130 -31.45 -8.50 0.72
C PHE A 130 -32.86 -8.68 1.29
N GLU A 131 -33.45 -7.60 1.79
CA GLU A 131 -34.79 -7.58 2.39
C GLU A 131 -35.90 -7.43 1.34
N TYR A 132 -35.54 -7.32 0.05
CA TYR A 132 -36.52 -7.21 -1.02
C TYR A 132 -37.47 -8.41 -1.04
N LYS A 133 -38.73 -8.14 -0.68
CA LYS A 133 -39.85 -9.05 -0.86
C LYS A 133 -40.63 -8.61 -2.08
N LYS A 134 -40.94 -9.55 -2.98
CA LYS A 134 -41.84 -9.25 -4.11
C LYS A 134 -43.17 -8.77 -3.52
N PRO A 135 -43.68 -7.59 -3.91
CA PRO A 135 -45.00 -7.15 -3.46
C PRO A 135 -46.02 -8.22 -3.84
N GLY A 136 -46.76 -8.71 -2.85
CA GLY A 136 -47.88 -9.62 -3.03
C GLY A 136 -49.17 -8.82 -3.26
N LEU A 137 -50.25 -9.51 -3.66
CA LEU A 137 -51.60 -8.93 -3.54
C LEU A 137 -51.98 -8.95 -2.04
N SER A 138 -51.42 -8.06 -1.24
CA SER A 138 -51.98 -7.75 0.08
C SER A 138 -53.03 -6.68 -0.10
N THR A 139 -54.29 -7.03 0.13
CA THR A 139 -55.35 -6.03 0.36
C THR A 139 -55.05 -5.34 1.69
N SER A 140 -54.36 -4.20 1.64
CA SER A 140 -54.17 -3.34 2.80
C SER A 140 -55.53 -2.73 3.16
N ILE A 141 -56.18 -3.26 4.20
CA ILE A 141 -57.36 -2.63 4.79
C ILE A 141 -56.84 -1.42 5.58
N THR A 142 -56.89 -0.24 4.97
CA THR A 142 -56.64 1.02 5.68
C THR A 142 -57.78 1.25 6.69
N PRO A 143 -57.52 1.72 7.93
CA PRO A 143 -58.58 2.09 8.88
C PRO A 143 -59.36 3.29 8.30
N GLY A 144 -60.44 3.01 7.58
CA GLY A 144 -61.15 4.00 6.76
C GLY A 144 -61.95 3.43 5.59
N GLY A 145 -61.88 2.13 5.31
CA GLY A 145 -62.83 1.45 4.41
C GLY A 145 -62.60 1.63 2.92
N ALA A 146 -61.48 2.23 2.49
CA ALA A 146 -61.08 2.22 1.09
C ALA A 146 -60.18 0.99 0.81
N VAL A 147 -60.69 0.04 0.04
CA VAL A 147 -59.92 -1.09 -0.50
C VAL A 147 -59.06 -0.57 -1.66
N GLY A 148 -57.95 0.10 -1.34
CA GLY A 148 -56.98 0.58 -2.31
C GLY A 148 -55.78 -0.35 -2.35
N ALA A 149 -55.67 -1.19 -3.37
CA ALA A 149 -54.40 -1.85 -3.66
C ALA A 149 -53.34 -0.77 -3.90
N ASP A 150 -52.21 -0.83 -3.20
CA ASP A 150 -51.15 0.16 -3.32
C ASP A 150 -50.63 0.18 -4.78
N VAL A 151 -50.98 1.24 -5.52
CA VAL A 151 -50.79 1.32 -6.98
C VAL A 151 -49.31 1.16 -7.35
N ASN A 152 -48.41 1.58 -6.46
CA ASN A 152 -46.96 1.41 -6.62
C ASN A 152 -46.51 -0.06 -6.49
N GLU A 153 -47.16 -0.86 -5.64
CA GLU A 153 -46.88 -2.29 -5.49
C GLU A 153 -47.33 -3.07 -6.72
N LEU A 154 -48.53 -2.77 -7.24
CA LEU A 154 -49.03 -3.29 -8.52
C LEU A 154 -48.08 -2.96 -9.68
N ILE A 155 -47.60 -1.73 -9.80
CA ILE A 155 -46.63 -1.32 -10.83
C ILE A 155 -45.33 -2.14 -10.72
N ASN A 156 -44.82 -2.36 -9.50
CA ASN A 156 -43.60 -3.15 -9.29
C ASN A 156 -43.81 -4.66 -9.57
N MET A 157 -45.03 -5.18 -9.45
CA MET A 157 -45.35 -6.56 -9.87
C MET A 157 -45.16 -6.78 -11.37
N PHE A 158 -45.55 -5.81 -12.21
CA PHE A 158 -45.43 -5.90 -13.66
C PHE A 158 -44.04 -5.52 -14.20
N ARG A 159 -43.12 -5.06 -13.35
CA ARG A 159 -41.72 -4.78 -13.71
C ARG A 159 -40.85 -6.04 -13.71
N PHE A 160 -41.22 -7.05 -14.48
CA PHE A 160 -40.56 -8.36 -14.54
C PHE A 160 -39.05 -8.28 -14.79
N LYS A 161 -38.60 -7.39 -15.69
CA LYS A 161 -37.17 -7.20 -16.01
C LYS A 161 -36.37 -6.66 -14.82
N ARG A 162 -36.94 -5.74 -14.04
CA ARG A 162 -36.31 -5.20 -12.82
C ARG A 162 -36.22 -6.27 -11.75
N ASN A 163 -37.32 -6.98 -11.50
CA ASN A 163 -37.39 -8.04 -10.49
C ASN A 163 -36.38 -9.17 -10.79
N LYS A 164 -36.25 -9.57 -12.06
CA LYS A 164 -35.24 -10.55 -12.48
C LYS A 164 -33.80 -10.06 -12.22
N ARG A 165 -33.50 -8.79 -12.54
CA ARG A 165 -32.19 -8.19 -12.28
C ARG A 165 -31.87 -8.11 -10.79
N LEU A 166 -32.84 -7.68 -9.99
CA LEU A 166 -32.67 -7.55 -8.54
C LEU A 166 -32.46 -8.92 -7.87
N LYS A 167 -33.23 -9.93 -8.30
CA LYS A 167 -33.03 -11.32 -7.85
C LYS A 167 -31.64 -11.85 -8.22
N ALA A 168 -31.19 -11.61 -9.46
CA ALA A 168 -29.84 -11.99 -9.88
C ALA A 168 -28.76 -11.28 -9.07
N PHE A 169 -28.95 -9.99 -8.75
CA PHE A 169 -28.02 -9.24 -7.91
C PHE A 169 -27.98 -9.79 -6.48
N ARG A 170 -29.14 -10.07 -5.88
CA ARG A 170 -29.22 -10.69 -4.55
C ARG A 170 -28.50 -12.04 -4.50
N ASN A 171 -28.79 -12.93 -5.47
CA ASN A 171 -28.14 -14.24 -5.55
C ASN A 171 -26.62 -14.11 -5.72
N ARG A 172 -26.15 -13.11 -6.47
CA ARG A 172 -24.73 -12.82 -6.62
C ARG A 172 -24.11 -12.37 -5.30
N LEU A 173 -24.77 -11.49 -4.54
CA LEU A 173 -24.29 -11.04 -3.24
C LEU A 173 -24.21 -12.20 -2.24
N GLU A 174 -25.23 -13.07 -2.22
CA GLU A 174 -25.25 -14.29 -1.40
C GLU A 174 -24.07 -15.21 -1.76
N ALA A 175 -23.89 -15.53 -3.05
CA ALA A 175 -22.77 -16.36 -3.51
C ALA A 175 -21.40 -15.76 -3.15
N GLN A 176 -21.25 -14.44 -3.29
CA GLN A 176 -20.01 -13.75 -2.90
C GLN A 176 -19.72 -13.85 -1.41
N GLU A 177 -20.74 -13.76 -0.56
CA GLU A 177 -20.58 -13.89 0.88
C GLU A 177 -20.20 -15.32 1.30
N GLU A 178 -20.83 -16.32 0.67
CA GLU A 178 -20.50 -17.73 0.84
C GLU A 178 -19.06 -18.02 0.41
N GLU A 179 -18.64 -17.54 -0.77
CA GLU A 179 -17.28 -17.69 -1.25
C GLU A 179 -16.25 -17.03 -0.33
N ARG A 180 -16.54 -15.82 0.14
CA ARG A 180 -15.69 -15.13 1.12
C ARG A 180 -15.58 -15.89 2.43
N TYR A 181 -16.67 -16.51 2.89
CA TYR A 181 -16.66 -17.33 4.10
C TYR A 181 -15.75 -18.55 3.95
N ILE A 182 -15.89 -19.27 2.82
CA ILE A 182 -15.01 -20.40 2.50
C ILE A 182 -13.57 -19.94 2.46
N ASN A 183 -13.26 -18.83 1.78
CA ASN A 183 -11.88 -18.33 1.66
C ASN A 183 -11.30 -17.88 3.01
N TYR A 184 -12.14 -17.36 3.91
CA TYR A 184 -11.75 -16.98 5.27
C TYR A 184 -11.33 -18.21 6.10
N ARG A 185 -12.15 -19.26 6.11
CA ARG A 185 -11.89 -20.53 6.83
C ARG A 185 -10.80 -21.37 6.16
N PHE A 186 -10.91 -21.56 4.86
CA PHE A 186 -10.01 -22.35 4.02
C PHE A 186 -8.98 -21.40 3.37
N ASN A 187 -8.17 -20.74 4.18
CA ASN A 187 -7.14 -19.83 3.70
C ASN A 187 -5.80 -20.56 3.47
N LYS A 188 -5.01 -20.07 2.52
CA LYS A 188 -3.74 -20.69 2.09
C LYS A 188 -2.75 -20.90 3.25
N ILE A 189 -2.68 -19.95 4.18
CA ILE A 189 -1.73 -20.00 5.32
C ILE A 189 -2.13 -21.12 6.30
N PHE A 190 -3.41 -21.19 6.64
CA PHE A 190 -3.99 -22.17 7.54
C PHE A 190 -3.88 -23.58 6.97
N VAL A 191 -4.29 -23.75 5.72
CA VAL A 191 -4.20 -25.03 5.01
C VAL A 191 -2.75 -25.46 4.85
N GLY A 192 -1.84 -24.53 4.50
CA GLY A 192 -0.40 -24.82 4.42
C GLY A 192 0.18 -25.27 5.77
N ARG A 193 -0.25 -24.68 6.89
CA ARG A 193 0.16 -25.08 8.24
C ARG A 193 -0.27 -26.50 8.59
N ILE A 194 -1.50 -26.88 8.24
CA ILE A 194 -2.05 -28.20 8.55
C ILE A 194 -1.44 -29.29 7.66
N THR A 195 -1.35 -29.03 6.36
CA THR A 195 -0.95 -30.03 5.36
C THR A 195 0.57 -30.15 5.16
N GLY A 196 1.31 -29.10 5.51
CA GLY A 196 2.74 -28.96 5.23
C GLY A 196 3.07 -28.76 3.75
N LEU A 197 2.07 -28.59 2.88
CA LEU A 197 2.26 -28.37 1.45
C LEU A 197 2.83 -26.96 1.18
N LYS A 198 3.65 -26.84 0.14
CA LYS A 198 4.20 -25.57 -0.33
C LYS A 198 3.70 -25.28 -1.76
N SER A 199 3.73 -24.02 -2.17
CA SER A 199 3.46 -23.67 -3.57
C SER A 199 4.49 -24.35 -4.48
N PRO A 200 4.12 -24.91 -5.64
CA PRO A 200 2.82 -24.80 -6.33
C PRO A 200 1.76 -25.85 -5.92
N GLU A 201 2.14 -26.93 -5.25
CA GLU A 201 1.22 -28.02 -4.87
C GLU A 201 0.08 -27.55 -3.98
N LEU A 202 0.37 -26.64 -3.04
CA LEU A 202 -0.63 -26.03 -2.18
C LEU A 202 -1.70 -25.27 -2.98
N ASP A 203 -1.34 -24.62 -4.08
CA ASP A 203 -2.31 -23.89 -4.91
C ASP A 203 -3.24 -24.86 -5.64
N SER A 204 -2.72 -25.96 -6.17
CA SER A 204 -3.55 -27.04 -6.75
C SER A 204 -4.47 -27.67 -5.70
N PHE A 205 -3.95 -27.96 -4.51
CA PHE A 205 -4.74 -28.50 -3.40
C PHE A 205 -5.93 -27.59 -3.06
N MET A 206 -5.69 -26.28 -3.00
CA MET A 206 -6.71 -25.30 -2.65
C MET A 206 -7.86 -25.24 -3.68
N VAL A 207 -7.58 -25.52 -4.95
CA VAL A 207 -8.60 -25.58 -6.01
C VAL A 207 -9.35 -26.91 -5.97
N TRP A 208 -8.62 -28.03 -5.89
CA TRP A 208 -9.19 -29.36 -6.05
C TRP A 208 -9.96 -29.85 -4.82
N PHE A 209 -9.50 -29.49 -3.63
CA PHE A 209 -10.08 -29.90 -2.35
C PHE A 209 -10.80 -28.74 -1.66
N ARG A 210 -11.35 -27.81 -2.45
CA ARG A 210 -12.15 -26.70 -1.91
C ARG A 210 -13.46 -27.24 -1.31
N PRO A 211 -13.74 -26.99 -0.01
CA PRO A 211 -14.98 -27.46 0.60
C PRO A 211 -16.20 -26.68 0.11
N SER A 212 -17.38 -27.29 0.24
CA SER A 212 -18.65 -26.59 0.02
C SER A 212 -18.96 -25.60 1.16
N TYR A 213 -19.81 -24.62 0.87
CA TYR A 213 -20.25 -23.65 1.87
C TYR A 213 -20.97 -24.34 3.05
N GLU A 214 -21.89 -25.26 2.75
CA GLU A 214 -22.68 -26.01 3.74
C GLU A 214 -21.78 -26.74 4.75
N PHE A 215 -20.77 -27.46 4.25
CA PHE A 215 -19.80 -28.14 5.12
C PHE A 215 -18.99 -27.14 5.95
N THR A 216 -18.52 -26.06 5.33
CA THR A 216 -17.69 -25.05 6.01
C THR A 216 -18.45 -24.34 7.13
N ALA A 217 -19.75 -24.09 6.93
CA ALA A 217 -20.63 -23.47 7.91
C ALA A 217 -21.03 -24.42 9.04
N ALA A 218 -21.25 -25.70 8.74
CA ALA A 218 -21.71 -26.68 9.72
C ALA A 218 -20.56 -27.32 10.54
N ALA A 219 -19.37 -27.46 9.95
CA ALA A 219 -18.26 -28.15 10.59
C ALA A 219 -17.69 -27.35 11.76
N ASP A 220 -17.45 -28.00 12.89
CA ASP A 220 -16.64 -27.46 13.97
C ASP A 220 -15.15 -27.43 13.58
N GLU A 221 -14.31 -26.70 14.33
CA GLU A 221 -12.89 -26.53 14.05
C GLU A 221 -12.16 -27.87 13.93
N ILE A 222 -12.42 -28.81 14.85
CA ILE A 222 -11.80 -30.14 14.85
C ILE A 222 -12.18 -30.93 13.60
N ALA A 223 -13.48 -30.96 13.27
CA ALA A 223 -13.99 -31.65 12.10
C ALA A 223 -13.44 -31.06 10.79
N PHE A 224 -13.31 -29.73 10.73
CA PHE A 224 -12.75 -29.03 9.58
C PHE A 224 -11.24 -29.32 9.41
N ASN A 225 -10.49 -29.33 10.50
CA ASN A 225 -9.07 -29.71 10.49
C ASN A 225 -8.88 -31.16 10.04
N GLN A 226 -9.72 -32.07 10.54
CA GLN A 226 -9.70 -33.47 10.13
C GLN A 226 -10.00 -33.63 8.64
N TYR A 227 -10.97 -32.87 8.11
CA TYR A 227 -11.25 -32.85 6.68
C TYR A 227 -10.01 -32.42 5.87
N ILE A 228 -9.34 -31.34 6.26
CA ILE A 228 -8.13 -30.86 5.57
C ILE A 228 -7.02 -31.92 5.60
N LEU A 229 -6.80 -32.56 6.76
CA LEU A 229 -5.80 -33.62 6.88
C LEU A 229 -6.12 -34.82 5.98
N ASN A 230 -7.35 -35.32 6.03
CA ASN A 230 -7.80 -36.44 5.20
C ASN A 230 -7.69 -36.11 3.70
N ALA A 231 -8.10 -34.91 3.31
CA ALA A 231 -7.95 -34.40 1.95
C ALA A 231 -6.47 -34.34 1.53
N SER A 232 -5.58 -33.91 2.43
CA SER A 232 -4.14 -33.85 2.14
C SER A 232 -3.52 -35.23 1.91
N TYR A 233 -3.98 -36.27 2.62
CA TYR A 233 -3.55 -37.64 2.38
C TYR A 233 -4.04 -38.16 1.03
N GLN A 234 -5.27 -37.83 0.64
CA GLN A 234 -5.80 -38.18 -0.68
C GLN A 234 -5.01 -37.46 -1.79
N PHE A 235 -4.73 -36.17 -1.64
CA PHE A 235 -3.93 -35.40 -2.58
C PHE A 235 -2.52 -35.96 -2.75
N LYS A 236 -1.83 -36.32 -1.66
CA LYS A 236 -0.50 -36.93 -1.71
C LYS A 236 -0.50 -38.31 -2.39
N LYS A 237 -1.57 -39.08 -2.23
CA LYS A 237 -1.73 -40.40 -2.87
C LYS A 237 -1.83 -40.30 -4.40
N TRP A 238 -2.29 -39.17 -4.93
CA TRP A 238 -2.43 -38.98 -6.38
C TRP A 238 -1.12 -38.75 -7.13
N GLY A 239 -0.03 -38.37 -6.45
CA GLY A 239 1.34 -38.39 -7.00
C GLY A 239 1.55 -37.62 -8.30
N PHE A 240 2.12 -36.42 -8.21
CA PHE A 240 2.34 -35.46 -9.31
C PHE A 240 1.04 -34.91 -9.92
N VAL A 241 0.71 -33.70 -9.52
CA VAL A 241 -0.47 -32.96 -9.93
C VAL A 241 -0.01 -31.78 -10.76
N ASP A 242 -0.42 -31.72 -12.03
CA ASP A 242 -0.21 -30.52 -12.84
C ASP A 242 -0.80 -29.30 -12.11
N PRO A 243 -0.10 -28.14 -12.12
CA PRO A 243 -0.56 -26.95 -11.43
C PRO A 243 -1.96 -26.58 -11.94
N ALA A 244 -2.92 -26.47 -11.03
CA ALA A 244 -4.26 -26.03 -11.39
C ALA A 244 -4.17 -24.63 -12.00
N LYS A 245 -4.58 -24.48 -13.27
CA LYS A 245 -4.60 -23.18 -13.93
C LYS A 245 -5.56 -22.26 -13.18
N LYS A 246 -5.05 -21.12 -12.71
CA LYS A 246 -5.86 -20.09 -12.08
C LYS A 246 -6.75 -19.46 -13.16
N GLN A 247 -8.02 -19.26 -12.85
CA GLN A 247 -9.01 -18.77 -13.82
C GLN A 247 -8.82 -17.30 -14.24
N ASP A 248 -7.79 -16.64 -13.69
CA ASP A 248 -7.46 -15.23 -13.94
C ASP A 248 -6.67 -15.01 -15.26
N ASP A 249 -6.32 -16.09 -15.99
CA ASP A 249 -5.57 -16.05 -17.27
C ASP A 249 -6.44 -16.44 -18.51
N LEU A 250 -7.77 -16.22 -18.46
CA LEU A 250 -8.69 -16.38 -19.61
C LEU A 250 -9.53 -15.12 -19.85
#